data_AF-A0A127Q9X2-F1
#
_entry.id   AF-A0A127Q9X2-F1
#
_cell.length_a   1.000
_cell.length_b   1.000
_cell.length_c   1.000
_cell.angle_alpha   90.00
_cell.angle_beta   90.00
_cell.angle_gamma   90.00
#
_symmetry.space_group_name_H-M   'P 1'
#
loop_
_entity.id
_entity.type
_entity.pdbx_description
1 polymer ?
#
loop_
_entity_poly.entity_id
_entity_poly.type
_entity_poly.pdbx_seq_one_letter_code
_entity_poly.pdbx_strand_id
1 'polypeptide(L)' 'MSDNERGALRAKVRETFPARHAGTADDIGHAALFLMTNPYVTGTVIEVSGGENLVPSVF' A
#
# COMPACT_ATOMS: atom_id res chain seq x y z
N MET A 1 7.75 1.19 18.55
CA MET A 1 6.31 0.88 18.57
C MET A 1 6.08 -0.39 19.37
N SER A 2 5.27 -0.27 20.40
CA SER A 2 4.54 -1.33 21.09
C SER A 2 3.46 -1.93 20.19
N ASP A 3 2.89 -3.07 20.57
CA ASP A 3 1.85 -3.72 19.78
C ASP A 3 0.53 -2.95 19.80
N ASN A 4 0.26 -2.20 20.87
CA ASN A 4 -0.89 -1.30 20.94
C ASN A 4 -0.76 -0.15 19.92
N GLU A 5 0.43 0.46 19.81
CA GLU A 5 0.70 1.50 18.81
C GLU A 5 0.56 0.97 17.38
N ARG A 6 1.02 -0.27 17.12
CA ARG A 6 0.82 -0.94 15.81
C ARG A 6 -0.66 -1.19 15.52
N GLY A 7 -1.44 -1.60 16.54
CA GLY A 7 -2.88 -1.81 16.42
C GLY A 7 -3.62 -0.53 16.06
N ALA A 8 -3.31 0.57 16.76
CA ALA A 8 -3.87 1.89 16.50
C ALA A 8 -3.54 2.40 15.10
N LEU A 9 -2.29 2.25 14.65
CA LEU A 9 -1.88 2.61 13.29
C LEU A 9 -2.69 1.85 12.23
N ARG A 10 -2.83 0.53 12.38
CA ARG A 10 -3.61 -0.31 11.46
C ARG A 10 -5.08 0.11 11.42
N ALA A 11 -5.66 0.49 12.56
CA ALA A 11 -7.03 0.99 12.60
C ALA A 11 -7.18 2.29 11.81
N LYS A 12 -6.26 3.25 12.02
CA LYS A 12 -6.24 4.52 11.29
C LYS A 12 -6.11 4.32 9.78
N VAL A 13 -5.23 3.41 9.34
CA VAL A 13 -5.08 3.04 7.92
C VAL A 13 -6.39 2.51 7.33
N ARG A 14 -7.13 1.63 8.04
CA ARG A 14 -8.43 1.14 7.55
C ARG A 14 -9.47 2.25 7.43
N GLU A 15 -9.40 3.27 8.28
CA GLU A 15 -10.33 4.39 8.29
C GLU A 15 -10.01 5.46 7.23
N THR A 16 -8.74 5.64 6.87
CA THR A 16 -8.33 6.74 5.99
C THR A 16 -7.93 6.30 4.60
N PHE A 17 -7.19 5.19 4.44
CA PHE A 17 -6.65 4.82 3.14
C PHE A 17 -7.76 4.33 2.20
N PRO A 18 -7.71 4.69 0.91
CA PRO A 18 -8.65 4.18 -0.09
C PRO A 18 -8.74 2.64 -0.13
N ALA A 19 -7.61 1.94 0.00
CA ALA A 19 -7.57 0.47 0.00
C ALA A 19 -8.08 -0.17 1.31
N ARG A 20 -8.27 0.60 2.38
CA ARG A 20 -8.82 0.12 3.66
C ARG A 20 -8.04 -1.02 4.33
N HIS A 21 -6.76 -1.20 4.01
CA HIS A 21 -5.88 -2.11 4.74
C HIS A 21 -4.43 -1.63 4.71
N ALA A 22 -3.64 -2.10 5.67
CA ALA A 22 -2.20 -1.93 5.63
C ALA A 22 -1.61 -2.85 4.57
N GLY A 23 -0.70 -2.32 3.76
CA GLY A 23 0.00 -3.10 2.74
C GLY A 23 0.74 -4.29 3.33
N THR A 24 0.79 -5.36 2.56
CA THR A 24 1.45 -6.63 2.87
C THR A 24 2.54 -6.91 1.84
N ALA A 25 3.39 -7.90 2.12
CA ALA A 25 4.38 -8.34 1.14
C ALA A 25 3.72 -8.87 -0.15
N ASP A 26 2.54 -9.48 -0.03
CA ASP A 26 1.80 -10.04 -1.16
C ASP A 26 1.31 -8.97 -2.14
N ASP A 27 0.96 -7.77 -1.65
CA ASP A 27 0.54 -6.64 -2.49
C ASP A 27 1.67 -6.20 -3.44
N ILE A 28 2.90 -6.12 -2.90
CA ILE A 28 4.11 -5.83 -3.69
C ILE A 28 4.44 -6.99 -4.63
N GLY A 29 4.29 -8.23 -4.16
CA GLY A 29 4.50 -9.43 -4.97
C GLY A 29 3.59 -9.47 -6.20
N HIS A 30 2.31 -9.13 -6.07
CA HIS A 30 1.39 -9.04 -7.19
C HIS A 30 1.78 -7.95 -8.18
N ALA A 31 2.22 -6.77 -7.71
CA ALA A 31 2.68 -5.70 -8.58
C ALA A 31 3.95 -6.09 -9.37
N ALA A 32 4.90 -6.79 -8.73
CA ALA A 32 6.08 -7.32 -9.39
C ALA A 32 5.70 -8.35 -10.47
N LEU A 33 4.79 -9.27 -10.17
CA LEU A 33 4.29 -10.25 -11.14
C LEU A 33 3.60 -9.57 -12.34
N PHE A 34 2.79 -8.54 -12.10
CA PHE A 34 2.19 -7.73 -13.16
C PHE A 34 3.26 -7.12 -14.07
N LEU A 35 4.29 -6.49 -13.50
CA LEU A 35 5.39 -5.89 -14.27
C LEU A 35 6.20 -6.93 -15.07
N MET A 36 6.41 -8.12 -14.52
CA MET A 36 7.11 -9.21 -15.21
C MET A 36 6.30 -9.81 -16.36
N THR A 37 4.96 -9.69 -16.32
CA THR A 37 4.05 -10.36 -17.26
C THR A 37 3.42 -9.40 -18.28
N ASN A 38 3.55 -8.09 -18.09
CA ASN A 38 2.98 -7.09 -18.98
C ASN A 38 4.06 -6.49 -19.91
N PRO A 39 4.13 -6.89 -21.20
CA PRO A 39 5.18 -6.45 -22.11
C PRO A 39 5.01 -5.00 -22.60
N TYR A 40 3.88 -4.35 -22.31
CA TYR A 40 3.58 -3.00 -22.79
C TYR A 40 3.83 -1.90 -21.75
N VAL A 41 4.16 -2.27 -20.51
CA VAL A 41 4.50 -1.33 -19.44
C VAL A 41 6.01 -1.18 -19.34
N THR A 42 6.52 0.02 -19.58
CA THR A 42 7.95 0.33 -19.45
C THR A 42 8.17 1.79 -19.08
N GLY A 43 9.36 2.11 -18.54
CA GLY A 43 9.79 3.50 -18.27
C GLY A 43 8.94 4.25 -17.23
N THR A 44 8.23 3.54 -16.35
CA THR A 44 7.30 4.14 -15.38
C THR A 44 7.52 3.61 -13.97
N VAL A 45 7.06 4.35 -12.97
CA VAL A 45 6.99 3.96 -11.57
C VAL A 45 5.54 3.58 -11.26
N ILE A 46 5.32 2.38 -10.74
CA ILE A 46 4.01 1.94 -10.25
C ILE A 46 3.97 2.12 -8.74
N GLU A 47 3.07 2.99 -8.28
CA GLU A 47 2.80 3.25 -6.88
C GLU A 47 1.95 2.11 -6.28
N VAL A 48 2.44 1.49 -5.20
CA VAL A 48 1.74 0.39 -4.49
C VAL A 48 1.66 0.72 -2.99
N SER A 49 0.88 1.75 -2.65
CA SER A 49 0.77 2.29 -1.29
C SER A 49 -0.63 2.24 -0.69
N GLY A 50 -1.58 1.56 -1.33
CA GLY A 50 -2.99 1.53 -0.88
C GLY A 50 -3.69 2.90 -0.93
N GLY A 51 -3.08 3.88 -1.62
CA GLY A 51 -3.59 5.24 -1.75
C GLY A 51 -3.19 6.18 -0.61
N GLU A 52 -2.12 5.89 0.14
CA GLU A 52 -1.59 6.75 1.20
C GLU A 52 -1.38 8.21 0.73
N ASN A 53 -0.81 8.39 -0.47
CA ASN A 53 -0.53 9.71 -1.04
C ASN A 53 -1.78 10.48 -1.51
N LEU A 54 -2.98 9.89 -1.41
CA LEU A 54 -4.24 10.51 -1.83
C LEU A 54 -5.05 11.07 -0.66
N VAL A 55 -4.58 10.90 0.57
CA VAL A 55 -5.26 11.33 1.81
C VAL A 55 -4.29 12.06 2.75
N PRO A 56 -4.78 12.83 3.74
CA PRO A 56 -3.90 13.42 4.75
C PRO A 56 -3.08 12.36 5.50
N SER A 57 -1.84 12.73 5.87
CA SER A 57 -0.93 11.88 6.63
C SER A 57 -1.60 11.25 7.85
N VAL A 58 -1.37 9.96 8.03
CA VAL A 58 -1.80 9.21 9.23
C VAL A 58 -0.78 9.28 10.37
N PHE A 59 0.39 9.86 10.14
CA PHE A 59 1.42 10.18 11.13
C PHE A 59 1.24 11.58 11.68
#